data_AF-A0A4P6H2B2-F1
#
_entry.id   AF-A0A4P6H2B2-F1
#
_cell.length_a   1.000
_cell.length_b   1.000
_cell.length_c   1.000
_cell.angle_alpha   90.00
_cell.angle_beta   90.00
_cell.angle_gamma   90.00
#
_symmetry.space_group_name_H-M   'P 1'
#
loop_
_entity.id
_entity.type
_entity.pdbx_description
1 polymer ?
#
loop_
_entity_poly.entity_id
_entity_poly.type
_entity_poly.pdbx_seq_one_letter_code
_entity_poly.pdbx_strand_id
1 'polypeptide(L)'
;MRAFYGFNPEEAGYLGFTHEKQRKEMLSRMQDGDLVLIYGAVDELTDKTLRRQALGFLEVSTKQCNDRDRSAPSAIDWKRSQGFQDRWTFGVEVTRAWRVRNRVHISNVAPLAYTNEKRFERTTKAVLLTAEERARALSHPVYQVNVYGEPSIVQADLQQGVLEQLLFPSKGIPPSFGTRTTTIEDGENCLYLMILTDGAERLLGPVGPHYGLNLAKVGRSNDPKRRLSEINGGFPDRSTCRWALISTQVFPDATMTHRYEIELKEFFSRRFTSQGGEFFTAPKKAIEDEFSRFCMARMPKILGAPGKARGVI
;
A
#
# COMPACT_ATOMS: atom_id res chain seq x y z
N MET A 1 11.59 2.36 17.61
CA MET A 1 10.56 2.15 18.64
C MET A 1 10.63 3.21 19.74
N ARG A 2 9.68 4.15 19.80
CA ARG A 2 9.84 5.45 20.50
C ARG A 2 8.51 5.97 21.10
N ALA A 3 8.48 6.92 22.05
CA ALA A 3 7.28 7.20 22.87
C ALA A 3 6.72 8.63 22.85
N PHE A 4 5.39 8.76 22.88
CA PHE A 4 4.63 10.03 22.74
C PHE A 4 3.47 10.14 23.75
N TYR A 5 2.95 11.37 23.91
CA TYR A 5 1.83 11.71 24.79
C TYR A 5 0.49 11.25 24.19
N GLY A 6 -0.33 10.54 24.98
CA GLY A 6 -1.62 10.00 24.57
C GLY A 6 -1.48 8.79 23.63
N PHE A 7 -2.19 7.70 23.92
CA PHE A 7 -2.29 6.55 23.01
C PHE A 7 -3.74 6.31 22.63
N ASN A 8 -4.21 7.13 21.68
CA ASN A 8 -5.54 7.03 21.08
C ASN A 8 -5.45 7.11 19.55
N PRO A 9 -4.80 6.11 18.89
CA PRO A 9 -4.68 6.09 17.43
C PRO A 9 -6.03 6.12 16.70
N GLU A 10 -7.11 5.70 17.36
CA GLU A 10 -8.48 5.72 16.85
C GLU A 10 -9.03 7.14 16.61
N GLU A 11 -8.50 8.13 17.34
CA GLU A 11 -8.87 9.56 17.19
C GLU A 11 -7.72 10.45 16.70
N ALA A 12 -6.47 10.01 16.86
CA ALA A 12 -5.28 10.73 16.42
C ALA A 12 -4.34 9.79 15.66
N GLY A 13 -4.53 9.70 14.34
CA GLY A 13 -3.82 8.78 13.45
C GLY A 13 -2.46 9.30 12.98
N TYR A 14 -1.73 9.95 13.87
CA TYR A 14 -0.42 10.53 13.58
C TYR A 14 0.48 10.57 14.82
N LEU A 15 1.78 10.64 14.57
CA LEU A 15 2.79 10.85 15.58
C LEU A 15 3.18 12.33 15.64
N GLY A 16 2.77 13.02 16.71
CA GLY A 16 2.81 14.48 16.77
C GLY A 16 4.07 15.10 17.41
N PHE A 17 4.51 16.22 16.83
CA PHE A 17 5.64 17.05 17.25
C PHE A 17 5.20 18.51 17.35
N THR A 18 5.58 19.19 18.43
CA THR A 18 5.27 20.62 18.61
C THR A 18 6.08 21.50 17.66
N HIS A 19 7.33 21.12 17.38
CA HIS A 19 8.19 21.89 16.49
C HIS A 19 8.53 21.09 15.23
N GLU A 20 8.40 21.72 14.06
CA GLU A 20 8.68 21.08 12.77
C GLU A 20 10.12 20.56 12.68
N LYS A 21 11.08 21.26 13.29
CA LYS A 21 12.49 20.83 13.35
C LYS A 21 12.64 19.43 13.99
N GLN A 22 11.85 19.12 15.00
CA GLN A 22 11.87 17.81 15.66
C GLN A 22 11.31 16.73 14.74
N ARG A 23 10.22 17.01 14.01
CA ARG A 23 9.70 16.11 12.96
C ARG A 23 10.77 15.84 11.89
N LYS A 24 11.44 16.88 11.39
CA LYS A 24 12.49 16.76 10.36
C LYS A 24 13.69 15.94 10.85
N GLU A 25 14.15 16.17 12.08
CA GLU A 25 15.22 15.36 12.69
C GLU A 25 14.80 13.90 12.89
N MET A 26 13.53 13.66 13.23
CA MET A 26 13.00 12.31 13.36
C MET A 26 12.94 11.59 12.00
N LEU A 27 12.41 12.24 10.96
CA LEU A 27 12.28 11.69 9.62
C LEU A 27 13.62 11.29 9.00
N SER A 28 14.72 12.00 9.29
CA SER A 28 16.04 11.63 8.78
C SER A 28 16.58 10.30 9.35
N ARG A 29 15.94 9.76 10.38
CA ARG A 29 16.31 8.50 11.05
C ARG A 29 15.21 7.44 10.98
N MET A 30 14.17 7.68 10.18
CA MET A 30 13.02 6.78 10.07
C MET A 30 12.91 6.19 8.68
N GLN A 31 12.28 5.03 8.61
CA GLN A 31 11.85 4.40 7.36
C GLN A 31 10.35 4.05 7.45
N ASP A 32 9.72 3.92 6.28
CA ASP A 32 8.35 3.42 6.22
C ASP A 32 8.29 2.05 6.91
N GLY A 33 7.32 1.88 7.81
CA GLY A 33 7.14 0.65 8.57
C GLY A 33 7.88 0.57 9.89
N ASP A 34 8.62 1.61 10.26
CA ASP A 34 9.23 1.64 11.58
C ASP A 34 8.17 1.50 12.66
N LEU A 35 8.48 0.73 13.69
CA LEU A 35 7.61 0.59 14.86
C LEU A 35 8.03 1.58 15.94
N VAL A 36 7.03 2.12 16.63
CA VAL A 36 7.13 3.19 17.63
C VAL A 36 6.36 2.75 18.90
N LEU A 37 7.05 2.48 20.03
CA LEU A 37 6.43 2.05 21.29
C LEU A 37 6.03 3.22 22.13
N ILE A 38 4.73 3.32 22.35
CA ILE A 38 4.13 4.34 23.19
C ILE A 38 4.05 3.85 24.63
N TYR A 39 4.43 4.72 25.56
CA TYR A 39 4.26 4.49 27.00
C TYR A 39 3.56 5.68 27.64
N GLY A 40 2.85 5.46 28.75
CA GLY A 40 2.16 6.53 29.46
C GLY A 40 3.13 7.46 30.20
N ALA A 41 3.13 8.75 29.85
CA ALA A 41 3.96 9.74 30.52
C ALA A 41 3.58 9.90 32.01
N VAL A 42 4.54 10.33 32.84
CA VAL A 42 4.26 10.71 34.23
C VAL A 42 3.84 12.18 34.23
N ASP A 43 2.57 12.40 33.89
CA ASP A 43 1.97 13.73 33.76
C ASP A 43 0.53 13.70 34.29
N GLU A 44 0.01 14.85 34.74
CA GLU A 44 -1.33 14.97 35.33
C GLU A 44 -2.44 14.52 34.38
N LEU A 45 -2.27 14.78 33.10
CA LEU A 45 -3.26 14.48 32.07
C LEU A 45 -3.26 13.01 31.62
N THR A 46 -2.23 12.26 32.01
CA THR A 46 -2.21 10.81 31.79
C THR A 46 -2.90 10.12 32.96
N ASP A 47 -3.88 9.26 32.66
CA ASP A 47 -4.53 8.41 33.67
C ASP A 47 -3.47 7.75 34.56
N LYS A 48 -3.62 7.88 35.88
CA LYS A 48 -2.67 7.37 36.89
C LYS A 48 -2.33 5.89 36.66
N THR A 49 -3.28 5.09 36.18
CA THR A 49 -3.11 3.66 35.94
C THR A 49 -2.30 3.34 34.69
N LEU A 50 -2.18 4.28 33.76
CA LEU A 50 -1.44 4.14 32.51
C LEU A 50 -0.02 4.72 32.61
N ARG A 51 0.28 5.51 33.65
CA ARG A 51 1.60 6.10 33.86
C ARG A 51 2.67 5.02 33.95
N ARG A 52 3.76 5.23 33.21
CA ARG A 52 4.92 4.33 33.08
C ARG A 52 4.59 2.95 32.52
N GLN A 53 3.39 2.74 31.97
CA GLN A 53 3.04 1.48 31.32
C GLN A 53 3.37 1.55 29.83
N ALA A 54 3.84 0.46 29.24
CA ALA A 54 3.83 0.29 27.80
C ALA A 54 2.37 0.19 27.34
N LEU A 55 1.95 1.07 26.43
CA LEU A 55 0.56 1.20 26.01
C LEU A 55 0.30 0.49 24.68
N GLY A 56 1.28 0.53 23.78
CA GLY A 56 1.10 0.02 22.43
C GLY A 56 2.18 0.42 21.46
N PHE A 57 1.96 0.05 20.22
CA PHE A 57 2.87 0.25 19.10
C PHE A 57 2.15 0.99 17.99
N LEU A 58 2.87 1.88 17.32
CA LEU A 58 2.45 2.51 16.09
C LEU A 58 3.41 2.07 14.99
N GLU A 59 2.88 1.66 13.85
CA GLU A 59 3.60 1.64 12.58
C GLU A 59 3.38 2.98 11.89
N VAL A 60 4.46 3.55 11.39
CA VAL A 60 4.47 4.89 10.81
C VAL A 60 4.97 4.88 9.38
N SER A 61 4.56 5.88 8.61
CA SER A 61 5.16 6.20 7.32
C SER A 61 6.02 7.46 7.42
N THR A 62 6.83 7.69 6.40
CA THR A 62 7.63 8.90 6.20
C THR A 62 6.82 10.06 5.64
N LYS A 63 5.51 9.85 5.38
CA LYS A 63 4.61 10.91 4.94
C LYS A 63 4.37 11.91 6.07
N GLN A 64 4.51 13.17 5.73
CA GLN A 64 4.29 14.30 6.63
C GLN A 64 2.82 14.69 6.62
N CYS A 65 2.26 14.95 7.80
CA CYS A 65 0.90 15.46 7.95
C CYS A 65 0.87 16.60 8.98
N ASN A 66 -0.28 17.27 9.07
CA ASN A 66 -0.62 18.18 10.14
C ASN A 66 -1.63 17.53 11.10
N ASP A 67 -1.71 18.02 12.33
CA ASP A 67 -2.69 17.51 13.31
C ASP A 67 -4.13 17.59 12.80
N ARG A 68 -4.47 18.66 12.06
CA ARG A 68 -5.80 18.85 11.48
C ARG A 68 -6.17 17.80 10.44
N ASP A 69 -5.19 17.21 9.75
CA ASP A 69 -5.43 16.23 8.70
C ASP A 69 -5.69 14.83 9.28
N ARG A 70 -5.13 14.56 10.45
CA ARG A 70 -5.04 13.22 11.06
C ARG A 70 -5.62 13.14 12.47
N SER A 71 -6.45 14.10 12.85
CA SER A 71 -7.21 14.08 14.11
C SER A 71 -8.71 14.09 13.84
N ALA A 72 -9.44 13.30 14.61
CA ALA A 72 -10.88 13.40 14.71
C ALA A 72 -11.30 14.77 15.26
N PRO A 73 -12.51 15.27 14.90
CA PRO A 73 -13.03 16.52 15.46
C PRO A 73 -13.00 16.57 17.00
N SER A 74 -13.32 15.45 17.66
CA SER A 74 -13.27 15.31 19.13
C SER A 74 -11.88 15.58 19.70
N ALA A 75 -10.82 15.04 19.06
CA ALA A 75 -9.44 15.24 19.48
C ALA A 75 -8.99 16.69 19.28
N ILE A 76 -9.41 17.34 18.21
CA ILE A 76 -9.15 18.76 17.96
C ILE A 76 -9.83 19.64 19.02
N ASP A 77 -11.11 19.38 19.32
CA ASP A 77 -11.86 20.14 20.30
C ASP A 77 -11.30 19.94 21.72
N TRP A 78 -10.87 18.72 22.05
CA TRP A 78 -10.14 18.44 23.28
C TRP A 78 -8.86 19.29 23.37
N LYS A 79 -8.02 19.32 22.31
CA LYS A 79 -6.80 20.16 22.30
C LYS A 79 -7.11 21.63 22.54
N ARG A 80 -8.18 22.15 21.94
CA ARG A 80 -8.61 23.54 22.18
C ARG A 80 -9.03 23.77 23.63
N SER A 81 -9.80 22.85 24.21
CA SER A 81 -10.26 22.95 25.61
C SER A 81 -9.12 22.96 26.62
N GLN A 82 -8.01 22.30 26.29
CA GLN A 82 -6.81 22.23 27.14
C GLN A 82 -5.78 23.34 26.85
N GLY A 83 -6.07 24.24 25.90
CA GLY A 83 -5.12 25.29 25.50
C GLY A 83 -3.91 24.77 24.73
N PHE A 84 -4.01 23.61 24.07
CA PHE A 84 -2.91 22.93 23.35
C PHE A 84 -2.99 23.11 21.83
N GLN A 85 -3.53 24.24 21.39
CA GLN A 85 -3.78 24.53 19.97
C GLN A 85 -2.50 24.52 19.13
N ASP A 86 -1.38 24.95 19.72
CA ASP A 86 -0.07 25.02 19.05
C ASP A 86 0.86 23.85 19.40
N ARG A 87 0.37 22.83 20.12
CA ARG A 87 1.16 21.66 20.49
C ARG A 87 0.90 20.50 19.56
N TRP A 88 1.93 19.73 19.23
CA TRP A 88 1.84 18.54 18.38
C TRP A 88 1.18 18.79 17.02
N THR A 89 1.40 19.98 16.44
CA THR A 89 0.82 20.41 15.17
C THR A 89 1.46 19.70 13.96
N PHE A 90 2.72 19.31 14.07
CA PHE A 90 3.45 18.63 12.98
C PHE A 90 3.43 17.13 13.18
N GLY A 91 3.01 16.37 12.17
CA GLY A 91 2.85 14.92 12.28
C GLY A 91 3.65 14.12 11.26
N VAL A 92 3.89 12.85 11.59
CA VAL A 92 4.09 11.78 10.60
C VAL A 92 2.92 10.80 10.69
N GLU A 93 2.47 10.28 9.57
CA GLU A 93 1.27 9.43 9.51
C GLU A 93 1.50 8.08 10.20
N VAL A 94 0.50 7.64 10.96
CA VAL A 94 0.42 6.27 11.48
C VAL A 94 -0.39 5.43 10.50
N THR A 95 0.10 4.26 10.12
CA THR A 95 -0.57 3.35 9.18
C THR A 95 -1.22 2.16 9.89
N ARG A 96 -0.64 1.69 11.00
CA ARG A 96 -1.20 0.62 11.83
C ARG A 96 -0.91 0.89 13.31
N ALA A 97 -1.76 0.38 14.19
CA ALA A 97 -1.54 0.50 15.62
C ALA A 97 -1.98 -0.76 16.38
N TRP A 98 -1.31 -1.04 17.49
CA TRP A 98 -1.62 -2.17 18.36
C TRP A 98 -1.58 -1.74 19.84
N ARG A 99 -2.57 -2.16 20.61
CA ARG A 99 -2.63 -1.97 22.07
C ARG A 99 -2.01 -3.18 22.77
N VAL A 100 -1.16 -2.92 23.76
CA VAL A 100 -0.64 -3.97 24.65
C VAL A 100 -1.76 -4.44 25.57
N ARG A 101 -1.97 -5.75 25.67
CA ARG A 101 -3.07 -6.33 26.46
C ARG A 101 -2.76 -6.35 27.96
N ASN A 102 -1.51 -6.61 28.33
CA ASN A 102 -1.08 -6.69 29.72
C ASN A 102 -0.42 -5.39 30.20
N ARG A 103 -0.67 -4.99 31.45
CA ARG A 103 0.06 -3.87 32.06
C ARG A 103 1.51 -4.31 32.31
N VAL A 104 2.45 -3.65 31.64
CA VAL A 104 3.88 -3.85 31.86
C VAL A 104 4.55 -2.49 32.03
N HIS A 105 5.34 -2.37 33.08
CA HIS A 105 6.11 -1.16 33.32
C HIS A 105 7.18 -0.99 32.23
N ILE A 106 7.32 0.21 31.69
CA ILE A 106 8.22 0.52 30.58
C ILE A 106 9.68 0.19 30.88
N SER A 107 10.11 0.28 32.14
CA SER A 107 11.46 -0.14 32.55
C SER A 107 11.74 -1.63 32.36
N ASN A 108 10.71 -2.47 32.33
CA ASN A 108 10.89 -3.92 32.12
C ASN A 108 10.98 -4.24 30.63
N VAL A 109 10.45 -3.36 29.77
CA VAL A 109 10.49 -3.50 28.31
C VAL A 109 11.76 -2.87 27.75
N ALA A 110 11.98 -1.60 28.09
CA ALA A 110 13.04 -0.76 27.54
C ALA A 110 13.84 -0.03 28.65
N PRO A 111 14.55 -0.75 29.54
CA PRO A 111 15.27 -0.18 30.67
C PRO A 111 16.32 0.87 30.27
N LEU A 112 17.05 0.65 29.18
CA LEU A 112 18.14 1.52 28.71
C LEU A 112 17.61 2.74 27.95
N ALA A 113 16.45 2.62 27.29
CA ALA A 113 15.78 3.77 26.68
C ALA A 113 14.99 4.60 27.70
N TYR A 114 14.56 3.98 28.80
CA TYR A 114 13.78 4.63 29.86
C TYR A 114 14.62 5.30 30.96
N THR A 115 15.95 5.32 30.84
CA THR A 115 16.82 6.02 31.80
C THR A 115 16.53 7.53 31.86
N ASN A 116 16.89 8.17 32.97
CA ASN A 116 16.72 9.61 33.16
C ASN A 116 17.60 10.43 32.21
N GLU A 117 18.80 9.95 31.89
CA GLU A 117 19.72 10.58 30.93
C GLU A 117 19.07 10.78 29.57
N LYS A 118 18.24 9.83 29.14
CA LYS A 118 17.54 9.89 27.86
C LYS A 118 16.16 10.54 27.93
N ARG A 119 15.77 11.19 29.04
CA ARG A 119 14.41 11.72 29.22
C ARG A 119 14.02 12.74 28.14
N PHE A 120 14.90 13.70 27.85
CA PHE A 120 14.63 14.73 26.85
C PHE A 120 14.59 14.13 25.44
N GLU A 121 15.60 13.32 25.10
CA GLU A 121 15.67 12.65 23.80
C GLU A 121 14.49 11.71 23.58
N ARG A 122 14.09 10.90 24.56
CA ARG A 122 12.94 10.00 24.47
C ARG A 122 11.65 10.72 24.11
N THR A 123 11.46 11.94 24.64
CA THR A 123 10.23 12.73 24.48
C THR A 123 10.21 13.53 23.16
N THR A 124 11.38 13.90 22.63
CA THR A 124 11.48 14.83 21.49
C THR A 124 12.08 14.22 20.23
N LYS A 125 12.94 13.22 20.40
CA LYS A 125 13.79 12.62 19.37
C LYS A 125 13.72 11.12 19.32
N ALA A 126 13.07 10.52 20.32
CA ALA A 126 12.45 9.23 20.26
C ALA A 126 13.56 8.14 20.10
N VAL A 127 13.95 7.52 21.21
CA VAL A 127 15.19 6.71 21.35
C VAL A 127 15.10 5.38 20.59
N LEU A 128 16.16 4.98 19.88
CA LEU A 128 16.25 3.66 19.28
C LEU A 128 16.51 2.60 20.36
N LEU A 129 15.75 1.51 20.32
CA LEU A 129 15.90 0.40 21.25
C LEU A 129 17.05 -0.51 20.86
N THR A 130 17.70 -1.10 21.86
CA THR A 130 18.67 -2.17 21.63
C THR A 130 17.97 -3.44 21.12
N ALA A 131 18.75 -4.40 20.60
CA ALA A 131 18.23 -5.68 20.12
C ALA A 131 17.44 -6.42 21.21
N GLU A 132 17.91 -6.38 22.46
CA GLU A 132 17.26 -7.02 23.61
C GLU A 132 15.97 -6.30 24.02
N GLU A 133 15.98 -4.97 24.05
CA GLU A 133 14.78 -4.16 24.33
C GLU A 133 13.72 -4.36 23.24
N ARG A 134 14.15 -4.47 21.98
CA ARG A 134 13.28 -4.82 20.86
C ARG A 134 12.66 -6.21 21.05
N ALA A 135 13.46 -7.22 21.37
CA ALA A 135 12.96 -8.57 21.60
C ALA A 135 11.94 -8.62 22.75
N ARG A 136 12.24 -7.96 23.87
CA ARG A 136 11.31 -7.84 25.01
C ARG A 136 10.02 -7.13 24.62
N ALA A 137 10.09 -6.10 23.79
CA ALA A 137 8.89 -5.40 23.38
C ALA A 137 8.01 -6.21 22.43
N LEU A 138 8.61 -6.86 21.43
CA LEU A 138 7.88 -7.65 20.44
C LEU A 138 7.25 -8.92 21.04
N SER A 139 7.71 -9.39 22.20
CA SER A 139 7.15 -10.55 22.89
C SER A 139 5.84 -10.28 23.64
N HIS A 140 5.39 -9.03 23.72
CA HIS A 140 4.15 -8.69 24.41
C HIS A 140 2.90 -9.07 23.60
N PRO A 141 1.85 -9.59 24.28
CA PRO A 141 0.57 -9.80 23.65
C PRO A 141 -0.10 -8.46 23.34
N VAL A 142 -0.55 -8.31 22.10
CA VAL A 142 -1.19 -7.11 21.59
C VAL A 142 -2.47 -7.45 20.83
N TYR A 143 -3.31 -6.44 20.62
CA TYR A 143 -4.41 -6.48 19.66
C TYR A 143 -4.37 -5.23 18.79
N GLN A 144 -4.64 -5.41 17.51
CA GLN A 144 -4.68 -4.33 16.54
C GLN A 144 -5.90 -3.43 16.82
N VAL A 145 -5.74 -2.14 16.56
CA VAL A 145 -6.82 -1.15 16.65
C VAL A 145 -6.88 -0.33 15.36
N ASN A 146 -8.03 0.30 15.13
CA ASN A 146 -8.20 1.23 14.02
C ASN A 146 -7.30 2.47 14.21
N VAL A 147 -6.95 3.08 13.09
CA VAL A 147 -6.17 4.32 13.05
C VAL A 147 -6.98 5.37 12.32
N TYR A 148 -7.14 6.54 12.91
CA TYR A 148 -7.88 7.64 12.29
C TYR A 148 -7.24 8.04 10.96
N GLY A 149 -8.04 8.16 9.91
CA GLY A 149 -7.58 8.50 8.56
C GLY A 149 -7.10 7.29 7.73
N GLU A 150 -7.06 6.08 8.32
CA GLU A 150 -6.90 4.83 7.58
C GLU A 150 -8.25 4.15 7.31
N PRO A 151 -8.36 3.28 6.29
CA PRO A 151 -9.53 2.44 6.11
C PRO A 151 -9.84 1.64 7.38
N SER A 152 -11.10 1.67 7.82
CA SER A 152 -11.52 0.94 9.02
C SER A 152 -11.41 -0.57 8.81
N ILE A 153 -10.79 -1.24 9.77
CA ILE A 153 -10.69 -2.70 9.82
C ILE A 153 -11.96 -3.22 10.51
N VAL A 154 -12.63 -4.20 9.89
CA VAL A 154 -13.79 -4.84 10.50
C VAL A 154 -13.34 -5.59 11.74
N GLN A 155 -14.14 -5.59 12.82
CA GLN A 155 -13.73 -6.12 14.12
C GLN A 155 -13.29 -7.59 14.08
N ALA A 156 -13.84 -8.39 13.15
CA ALA A 156 -13.45 -9.79 12.93
C ALA A 156 -12.01 -9.95 12.39
N ASP A 157 -11.49 -8.92 11.72
CA ASP A 157 -10.17 -8.91 11.08
C ASP A 157 -9.08 -8.28 11.96
N LEU A 158 -9.45 -7.77 13.15
CA LEU A 158 -8.48 -7.22 14.09
C LEU A 158 -7.58 -8.34 14.61
N GLN A 159 -6.32 -8.28 14.22
CA GLN A 159 -5.33 -9.26 14.62
C GLN A 159 -5.02 -9.17 16.12
N GLN A 160 -4.86 -10.32 16.77
CA GLN A 160 -4.43 -10.43 18.16
C GLN A 160 -3.39 -11.53 18.28
N GLY A 161 -2.43 -11.35 19.19
CA GLY A 161 -1.35 -12.31 19.39
C GLY A 161 -0.10 -11.65 19.95
N VAL A 162 1.03 -12.35 19.89
CA VAL A 162 2.33 -11.75 20.17
C VAL A 162 2.71 -10.88 18.98
N LEU A 163 3.16 -9.64 19.23
CA LEU A 163 3.43 -8.67 18.14
C LEU A 163 4.42 -9.23 17.11
N GLU A 164 5.45 -9.94 17.54
CA GLU A 164 6.39 -10.62 16.62
C GLU A 164 5.70 -11.57 15.62
N GLN A 165 4.70 -12.32 16.07
CA GLN A 165 3.96 -13.26 15.22
C GLN A 165 3.03 -12.54 14.23
N LEU A 166 2.47 -11.40 14.64
CA LEU A 166 1.61 -10.58 13.78
C LEU A 166 2.41 -9.86 12.68
N LEU A 167 3.67 -9.57 12.94
CA LEU A 167 4.58 -8.93 11.99
C LEU A 167 5.27 -9.94 11.06
N PHE A 168 5.17 -11.24 11.38
CA PHE A 168 5.73 -12.30 10.54
C PHE A 168 4.87 -12.49 9.28
N PRO A 169 5.46 -12.78 8.11
CA PRO A 169 4.70 -13.08 6.90
C PRO A 169 3.66 -14.17 7.19
N SER A 170 2.43 -13.97 6.72
CA SER A 170 1.38 -14.97 6.88
C SER A 170 1.87 -16.31 6.32
N LYS A 171 1.74 -17.39 7.10
CA LYS A 171 1.90 -18.73 6.55
C LYS A 171 0.88 -18.87 5.42
N GLY A 172 1.34 -19.28 4.23
CA GLY A 172 0.47 -19.46 3.07
C GLY A 172 -0.76 -20.31 3.43
N ILE A 173 -1.89 -20.06 2.75
CA ILE A 173 -3.14 -20.77 2.99
C ILE A 173 -2.87 -22.28 2.95
N PRO A 174 -3.26 -23.07 3.96
CA PRO A 174 -3.07 -24.51 3.92
C PRO A 174 -3.74 -25.09 2.67
N PRO A 175 -3.13 -26.08 2.00
CA PRO A 175 -3.67 -26.62 0.76
C PRO A 175 -5.08 -27.17 0.97
N SER A 176 -6.00 -26.80 0.08
CA SER A 176 -7.34 -27.41 0.05
C SER A 176 -7.29 -28.70 -0.78
N PHE A 177 -7.75 -29.82 -0.20
CA PHE A 177 -7.88 -31.11 -0.90
C PHE A 177 -9.35 -31.35 -1.30
N GLY A 178 -9.57 -31.99 -2.45
CA GLY A 178 -10.89 -32.34 -2.97
C GLY A 178 -11.09 -31.99 -4.45
N THR A 179 -12.16 -32.50 -5.06
CA THR A 179 -12.51 -32.22 -6.46
C THR A 179 -13.11 -30.81 -6.57
N ARG A 180 -12.50 -29.95 -7.38
CA ARG A 180 -13.10 -28.68 -7.81
C ARG A 180 -13.68 -28.84 -9.21
N THR A 181 -14.95 -28.49 -9.37
CA THR A 181 -15.62 -28.41 -10.67
C THR A 181 -15.86 -26.94 -10.97
N THR A 182 -15.31 -26.46 -12.08
CA THR A 182 -15.53 -25.08 -12.55
C THR A 182 -16.18 -25.15 -13.92
N THR A 183 -17.33 -24.49 -14.06
CA THR A 183 -17.95 -24.25 -15.37
C THR A 183 -17.51 -22.87 -15.85
N ILE A 184 -16.93 -22.81 -17.06
CA ILE A 184 -16.53 -21.55 -17.70
C ILE A 184 -17.43 -21.40 -18.92
N GLU A 185 -18.24 -20.34 -18.93
CA GLU A 185 -19.03 -19.95 -20.09
C GLU A 185 -18.21 -18.97 -20.94
N ASP A 186 -18.16 -19.22 -22.26
CA ASP A 186 -17.50 -18.31 -23.19
C ASP A 186 -18.39 -17.07 -23.41
N GLY A 187 -17.76 -15.91 -23.50
CA GLY A 187 -18.42 -14.61 -23.59
C GLY A 187 -17.52 -13.57 -24.24
N GLU A 188 -17.86 -12.29 -24.09
CA GLU A 188 -17.03 -11.20 -24.59
C GLU A 188 -15.61 -11.29 -24.02
N ASN A 189 -14.62 -11.27 -24.90
CA ASN A 189 -13.21 -11.34 -24.54
C ASN A 189 -12.50 -10.08 -25.00
N CYS A 190 -11.57 -9.59 -24.18
CA CYS A 190 -10.83 -8.38 -24.45
C CYS A 190 -9.38 -8.69 -24.78
N LEU A 191 -8.83 -8.03 -25.79
CA LEU A 191 -7.40 -7.75 -25.84
C LEU A 191 -7.10 -6.58 -24.91
N TYR A 192 -5.98 -6.63 -24.20
CA TYR A 192 -5.55 -5.55 -23.33
C TYR A 192 -4.08 -5.19 -23.52
N LEU A 193 -3.78 -3.93 -23.19
CA LEU A 193 -2.44 -3.40 -23.01
C LEU A 193 -2.30 -2.94 -21.55
N MET A 194 -1.33 -3.49 -20.85
CA MET A 194 -0.88 -3.01 -19.55
C MET A 194 0.53 -2.43 -19.67
N ILE A 195 0.83 -1.39 -18.91
CA ILE A 195 2.17 -0.81 -18.80
C ILE A 195 2.58 -0.79 -17.33
N LEU A 196 3.81 -1.21 -17.04
CA LEU A 196 4.41 -1.05 -15.72
C LEU A 196 4.70 0.42 -15.46
N THR A 197 4.24 0.95 -14.34
CA THR A 197 4.54 2.32 -13.91
C THR A 197 6.03 2.47 -13.63
N ASP A 198 6.54 3.69 -13.82
CA ASP A 198 7.88 4.11 -13.39
C ASP A 198 9.07 3.46 -14.12
N GLY A 199 8.84 2.91 -15.32
CA GLY A 199 9.88 2.46 -16.25
C GLY A 199 10.19 0.96 -16.20
N ALA A 200 10.70 0.44 -17.31
CA ALA A 200 11.04 -0.99 -17.44
C ALA A 200 12.17 -1.42 -16.50
N GLU A 201 13.09 -0.51 -16.18
CA GLU A 201 14.24 -0.73 -15.31
C GLU A 201 13.86 -1.16 -13.88
N ARG A 202 12.63 -0.86 -13.44
CA ARG A 202 12.14 -1.26 -12.12
C ARG A 202 12.01 -2.77 -11.96
N LEU A 203 11.71 -3.48 -13.06
CA LEU A 203 11.55 -4.93 -13.04
C LEU A 203 12.68 -5.66 -13.77
N LEU A 204 13.28 -5.03 -14.79
CA LEU A 204 14.33 -5.63 -15.62
C LEU A 204 15.76 -5.23 -15.20
N GLY A 205 15.89 -4.36 -14.19
CA GLY A 205 17.17 -3.89 -13.66
C GLY A 205 17.67 -2.59 -14.31
N PRO A 206 18.68 -1.94 -13.71
CA PRO A 206 19.09 -0.57 -14.08
C PRO A 206 20.00 -0.49 -15.32
N VAL A 207 20.36 -1.60 -15.94
CA VAL A 207 21.27 -1.64 -17.10
C VAL A 207 20.68 -2.52 -18.17
N GLY A 208 20.68 -2.03 -19.41
CA GLY A 208 20.25 -2.79 -20.58
C GLY A 208 19.57 -1.93 -21.64
N PRO A 209 19.21 -2.51 -22.80
CA PRO A 209 18.55 -1.80 -23.90
C PRO A 209 17.13 -1.30 -23.54
N HIS A 210 16.56 -1.78 -22.43
CA HIS A 210 15.26 -1.36 -21.91
C HIS A 210 15.30 -0.07 -21.07
N TYR A 211 16.49 0.42 -20.72
CA TYR A 211 16.63 1.58 -19.83
C TYR A 211 15.96 2.83 -20.41
N GLY A 212 15.11 3.49 -19.62
CA GLY A 212 14.35 4.67 -20.05
C GLY A 212 13.15 4.34 -20.95
N LEU A 213 12.85 3.06 -21.20
CA LEU A 213 11.67 2.61 -21.92
C LEU A 213 10.58 2.15 -20.95
N ASN A 214 9.37 1.96 -21.46
CA ASN A 214 8.26 1.40 -20.70
C ASN A 214 8.21 -0.12 -20.92
N LEU A 215 7.88 -0.87 -19.87
CA LEU A 215 7.59 -2.29 -19.98
C LEU A 215 6.09 -2.48 -20.18
N ALA A 216 5.71 -3.00 -21.33
CA ALA A 216 4.34 -3.32 -21.67
C ALA A 216 4.09 -4.82 -21.61
N LYS A 217 2.85 -5.16 -21.26
CA LYS A 217 2.29 -6.50 -21.32
C LYS A 217 1.05 -6.45 -22.20
N VAL A 218 0.99 -7.33 -23.20
CA VAL A 218 -0.21 -7.54 -24.02
C VAL A 218 -0.79 -8.92 -23.77
N GLY A 219 -2.11 -9.03 -23.72
CA GLY A 219 -2.74 -10.33 -23.55
C GLY A 219 -4.23 -10.26 -23.76
N ARG A 220 -4.91 -11.38 -23.49
CA ARG A 220 -6.36 -11.48 -23.50
C ARG A 220 -6.97 -11.82 -22.15
N SER A 221 -8.19 -11.35 -21.90
CA SER A 221 -8.99 -11.73 -20.74
C SER A 221 -10.46 -11.37 -20.96
N ASN A 222 -11.36 -12.15 -20.36
CA ASN A 222 -12.76 -11.76 -20.21
C ASN A 222 -12.97 -10.71 -19.10
N ASP A 223 -11.98 -10.53 -18.22
CA ASP A 223 -11.98 -9.50 -17.17
C ASP A 223 -10.56 -8.93 -16.96
N PRO A 224 -10.15 -7.96 -17.79
CA PRO A 224 -8.84 -7.30 -17.65
C PRO A 224 -8.64 -6.62 -16.30
N LYS A 225 -9.70 -6.19 -15.61
CA LYS A 225 -9.60 -5.53 -14.29
C LYS A 225 -9.26 -6.53 -13.20
N ARG A 226 -9.95 -7.68 -13.16
CA ARG A 226 -9.56 -8.80 -12.28
C ARG A 226 -8.14 -9.24 -12.57
N ARG A 227 -7.77 -9.39 -13.85
CA ARG A 227 -6.41 -9.78 -14.24
C ARG A 227 -5.35 -8.79 -13.78
N LEU A 228 -5.64 -7.48 -13.86
CA LEU A 228 -4.78 -6.43 -13.32
C LEU A 228 -4.59 -6.59 -11.82
N SER A 229 -5.69 -6.81 -11.08
CA SER A 229 -5.67 -7.02 -9.63
C SER A 229 -4.86 -8.25 -9.24
N GLU A 230 -5.02 -9.37 -9.95
CA GLU A 230 -4.27 -10.61 -9.70
C GLU A 230 -2.77 -10.42 -9.91
N ILE A 231 -2.38 -9.78 -11.03
CA ILE A 231 -0.97 -9.52 -11.33
C ILE A 231 -0.36 -8.57 -10.29
N ASN A 232 -1.07 -7.50 -9.93
CA ASN A 232 -0.58 -6.56 -8.93
C ASN A 232 -0.57 -7.13 -7.51
N GLY A 233 -1.43 -8.12 -7.21
CA GLY A 233 -1.40 -8.86 -5.94
C GLY A 233 -0.13 -9.69 -5.72
N GLY A 234 0.66 -9.92 -6.78
CA GLY A 234 1.99 -10.51 -6.67
C GLY A 234 3.08 -9.54 -6.19
N PHE A 235 2.80 -8.22 -6.16
CA PHE A 235 3.73 -7.23 -5.64
C PHE A 235 3.49 -6.95 -4.15
N PRO A 236 4.56 -6.72 -3.35
CA PRO A 236 4.41 -6.20 -1.99
C PRO A 236 3.67 -4.86 -1.99
N ASP A 237 2.89 -4.58 -0.94
CA ASP A 237 2.14 -3.32 -0.78
C ASP A 237 3.01 -2.07 -0.95
N ARG A 238 4.29 -2.16 -0.57
CA ARG A 238 5.27 -1.06 -0.67
C ARG A 238 6.06 -1.01 -1.98
N SER A 239 5.79 -1.90 -2.93
CA SER A 239 6.49 -1.85 -4.21
C SER A 239 6.17 -0.53 -4.93
N THR A 240 7.21 0.13 -5.42
CA THR A 240 7.16 1.43 -6.06
C THR A 240 6.67 1.38 -7.52
N CYS A 241 6.43 0.19 -8.07
CA CYS A 241 5.87 0.02 -9.41
C CYS A 241 4.62 -0.86 -9.37
N ARG A 242 3.72 -0.61 -10.32
CA ARG A 242 2.48 -1.37 -10.51
C ARG A 242 2.19 -1.52 -12.00
N TRP A 243 1.46 -2.54 -12.37
CA TRP A 243 0.84 -2.56 -13.69
C TRP A 243 -0.34 -1.61 -13.71
N ALA A 244 -0.46 -0.83 -14.78
CA ALA A 244 -1.62 -0.02 -15.10
C ALA A 244 -2.27 -0.58 -16.37
N LEU A 245 -3.59 -0.73 -16.35
CA LEU A 245 -4.36 -1.07 -17.54
C LEU A 245 -4.52 0.20 -18.39
N ILE A 246 -3.95 0.19 -19.58
CA ILE A 246 -3.89 1.36 -20.46
C ILE A 246 -5.00 1.34 -21.49
N SER A 247 -5.23 0.18 -22.11
CA SER A 247 -6.26 0.04 -23.14
C SER A 247 -6.83 -1.37 -23.15
N THR A 248 -8.09 -1.46 -23.57
CA THR A 248 -8.83 -2.71 -23.75
C THR A 248 -9.67 -2.61 -25.02
N GLN A 249 -9.68 -3.67 -25.82
CA GLN A 249 -10.56 -3.81 -26.98
C GLN A 249 -11.35 -5.10 -26.87
N VAL A 250 -12.68 -4.99 -26.89
CA VAL A 250 -13.60 -6.12 -26.86
C VAL A 250 -13.70 -6.74 -28.25
N PHE A 251 -13.74 -8.08 -28.29
CA PHE A 251 -14.05 -8.89 -29.46
C PHE A 251 -15.12 -9.93 -29.12
N PRO A 252 -15.85 -10.45 -30.14
CA PRO A 252 -17.06 -11.25 -29.92
C PRO A 252 -16.85 -12.56 -29.14
N ASP A 253 -15.70 -13.23 -29.33
CA ASP A 253 -15.45 -14.54 -28.75
C ASP A 253 -13.98 -14.74 -28.37
N ALA A 254 -13.72 -15.73 -27.52
CA ALA A 254 -12.37 -16.05 -27.04
C ALA A 254 -11.42 -16.49 -28.16
N THR A 255 -11.93 -17.18 -29.18
CA THR A 255 -11.13 -17.72 -30.29
C THR A 255 -10.56 -16.60 -31.14
N MET A 256 -11.40 -15.64 -31.52
CA MET A 256 -11.03 -14.45 -32.27
C MET A 256 -10.05 -13.58 -31.47
N THR A 257 -10.35 -13.36 -30.18
CA THR A 257 -9.47 -12.59 -29.30
C THR A 257 -8.09 -13.25 -29.18
N HIS A 258 -8.05 -14.58 -29.05
CA HIS A 258 -6.79 -15.32 -28.99
C HIS A 258 -5.99 -15.27 -30.28
N ARG A 259 -6.65 -15.38 -31.44
CA ARG A 259 -5.96 -15.19 -32.72
C ARG A 259 -5.36 -13.78 -32.83
N TYR A 260 -6.12 -12.75 -32.47
CA TYR A 260 -5.62 -11.38 -32.51
C TYR A 260 -4.53 -11.10 -31.47
N GLU A 261 -4.53 -11.80 -30.33
CA GLU A 261 -3.45 -11.74 -29.36
C GLU A 261 -2.13 -12.26 -29.96
N ILE A 262 -2.17 -13.39 -30.67
CA ILE A 262 -1.00 -13.98 -31.34
C ILE A 262 -0.48 -13.02 -32.41
N GLU A 263 -1.38 -12.54 -33.28
CA GLU A 263 -1.02 -11.57 -34.32
C GLU A 263 -0.42 -10.28 -33.73
N LEU A 264 -0.96 -9.79 -32.62
CA LEU A 264 -0.46 -8.59 -31.93
C LEU A 264 0.95 -8.82 -31.38
N LYS A 265 1.20 -9.98 -30.77
CA LYS A 265 2.53 -10.33 -30.24
C LYS A 265 3.56 -10.44 -31.35
N GLU A 266 3.23 -11.05 -32.48
CA GLU A 266 4.09 -11.09 -33.67
C GLU A 266 4.32 -9.71 -34.29
N PHE A 267 3.28 -8.88 -34.31
CA PHE A 267 3.38 -7.51 -34.78
C PHE A 267 4.31 -6.68 -33.89
N PHE A 268 4.17 -6.80 -32.57
CA PHE A 268 5.00 -6.11 -31.59
C PHE A 268 6.44 -6.60 -31.60
N SER A 269 6.69 -7.91 -31.79
CA SER A 269 8.06 -8.44 -31.84
C SER A 269 8.87 -7.91 -33.03
N ARG A 270 8.21 -7.46 -34.11
CA ARG A 270 8.87 -6.82 -35.27
C ARG A 270 9.13 -5.32 -35.08
N ARG A 271 8.51 -4.70 -34.07
CA ARG A 271 8.46 -3.24 -33.88
C ARG A 271 9.12 -2.77 -32.60
N PHE A 272 9.10 -3.62 -31.57
CA PHE A 272 9.56 -3.36 -30.23
C PHE A 272 10.46 -4.50 -29.76
N THR A 273 11.23 -4.24 -28.71
CA THR A 273 12.11 -5.27 -28.13
C THR A 273 11.28 -6.23 -27.27
N SER A 274 11.20 -7.49 -27.69
CA SER A 274 10.58 -8.54 -26.88
C SER A 274 11.42 -8.83 -25.63
N GLN A 275 10.76 -8.98 -24.49
CA GLN A 275 11.34 -9.41 -23.21
C GLN A 275 10.94 -10.85 -22.87
N GLY A 276 10.43 -11.59 -23.86
CA GLY A 276 9.93 -12.95 -23.70
C GLY A 276 8.42 -13.00 -23.42
N GLY A 277 7.77 -14.04 -23.95
CA GLY A 277 6.35 -14.30 -23.77
C GLY A 277 5.46 -13.15 -24.23
N GLU A 278 4.88 -12.42 -23.27
CA GLU A 278 3.86 -11.39 -23.49
C GLU A 278 4.38 -9.96 -23.26
N PHE A 279 5.69 -9.81 -23.08
CA PHE A 279 6.31 -8.58 -22.58
C PHE A 279 7.18 -7.90 -23.64
N PHE A 280 7.08 -6.57 -23.72
CA PHE A 280 7.77 -5.76 -24.71
C PHE A 280 8.26 -4.45 -24.10
N THR A 281 9.41 -3.94 -24.54
CA THR A 281 9.93 -2.62 -24.14
C THR A 281 9.92 -1.64 -25.30
N ALA A 282 9.32 -0.47 -25.07
CA ALA A 282 9.16 0.59 -26.07
C ALA A 282 8.87 1.95 -25.40
N PRO A 283 8.98 3.08 -26.14
CA PRO A 283 8.40 4.34 -25.71
C PRO A 283 6.87 4.22 -25.53
N LYS A 284 6.34 4.72 -24.41
CA LYS A 284 4.90 4.61 -24.05
C LYS A 284 3.95 4.99 -25.18
N LYS A 285 4.15 6.15 -25.79
CA LYS A 285 3.28 6.64 -26.86
C LYS A 285 3.29 5.71 -28.08
N ALA A 286 4.46 5.19 -28.45
CA ALA A 286 4.59 4.30 -29.60
C ALA A 286 3.82 2.99 -29.39
N ILE A 287 3.86 2.41 -28.19
CA ILE A 287 3.16 1.15 -27.92
C ILE A 287 1.64 1.33 -27.85
N GLU A 288 1.17 2.46 -27.29
CA GLU A 288 -0.24 2.83 -27.25
C GLU A 288 -0.82 3.09 -28.65
N ASP A 289 -0.09 3.84 -29.48
CA ASP A 289 -0.49 4.15 -30.85
C ASP A 289 -0.58 2.88 -31.71
N GLU A 290 0.41 2.00 -31.60
CA GLU A 290 0.44 0.75 -32.36
C GLU A 290 -0.61 -0.25 -31.88
N PHE A 291 -0.87 -0.35 -30.57
CA PHE A 291 -1.97 -1.15 -30.02
C PHE A 291 -3.32 -0.66 -30.56
N SER A 292 -3.56 0.64 -30.49
CA SER A 292 -4.81 1.26 -30.93
C SER A 292 -5.03 1.06 -32.43
N ARG A 293 -3.98 1.27 -33.24
CA ARG A 293 -4.02 1.04 -34.69
C ARG A 293 -4.30 -0.42 -35.03
N PHE A 294 -3.65 -1.35 -34.33
CA PHE A 294 -3.86 -2.77 -34.52
C PHE A 294 -5.32 -3.15 -34.27
N CYS A 295 -5.90 -2.66 -33.17
CA CYS A 295 -7.29 -2.90 -32.79
C CYS A 295 -8.27 -2.29 -33.79
N MET A 296 -8.10 -1.01 -34.17
CA MET A 296 -8.96 -0.33 -35.15
C MET A 296 -9.01 -1.05 -36.50
N ALA A 297 -7.87 -1.58 -36.97
CA ALA A 297 -7.81 -2.32 -38.23
C ALA A 297 -8.59 -3.65 -38.21
N ARG A 298 -8.96 -4.15 -37.02
CA ARG A 298 -9.62 -5.44 -36.78
C ARG A 298 -11.04 -5.29 -36.22
N MET A 299 -11.49 -4.05 -36.02
CA MET A 299 -12.89 -3.82 -35.69
C MET A 299 -13.76 -4.26 -36.87
N PRO A 300 -14.90 -4.92 -36.62
CA PRO A 300 -15.87 -5.23 -37.66
C PRO A 300 -16.26 -3.94 -38.38
N LYS A 301 -16.06 -3.87 -39.70
CA LYS A 301 -16.61 -2.76 -40.49
C LYS A 301 -18.12 -2.86 -40.39
N ILE A 302 -18.76 -1.85 -39.78
CA ILE A 302 -20.21 -1.69 -39.87
C ILE A 302 -20.49 -1.39 -41.35
N LEU A 303 -20.81 -2.43 -42.13
CA LEU A 303 -21.36 -2.27 -43.46
C LEU A 303 -22.69 -1.53 -43.28
N GLY A 304 -22.69 -0.23 -43.61
CA GLY A 304 -23.90 0.58 -43.61
C GLY A 304 -24.99 -0.14 -44.39
N ALA A 305 -26.19 -0.20 -43.81
CA ALA A 305 -27.35 -0.79 -44.45
C ALA A 305 -27.48 -0.25 -45.90
N PRO A 306 -27.74 -1.11 -46.90
CA PRO A 306 -27.90 -0.66 -48.27
C PRO A 306 -29.03 0.36 -48.32
N GLY A 307 -28.68 1.61 -48.63
CA GLY A 307 -29.64 2.68 -48.85
C GLY A 307 -30.61 2.22 -49.93
N LYS A 308 -31.90 2.14 -49.59
CA LYS A 308 -32.98 1.92 -50.55
C LYS A 308 -32.92 3.05 -51.58
N ALA A 309 -32.34 2.77 -52.74
CA ALA A 309 -32.56 3.56 -53.94
C ALA A 309 -34.06 3.46 -54.29
N ARG A 310 -34.83 4.49 -53.94
CA ARG A 310 -36.15 4.70 -54.51
C ARG A 310 -35.94 5.26 -55.91
N GLY A 311 -35.90 4.36 -56.90
CA GLY A 311 -36.38 4.68 -58.23
C GLY A 311 -37.91 4.60 -58.22
N VAL A 312 -38.58 5.68 -58.59
CA VAL A 312 -39.90 5.64 -59.19
C VAL A 312 -39.90 6.65 -60.34
N ILE A 313 -40.39 6.14 -61.46
CA ILE A 313 -40.61 6.73 -62.79
C ILE A 313 -41.53 7.94 -62.71
#